data_AF-A0A962FJB8-F1
#
_entry.id   AF-A0A962FJB8-F1
#
_cell.length_a   1.000
_cell.length_b   1.000
_cell.length_c   1.000
_cell.angle_alpha   90.00
_cell.angle_beta   90.00
_cell.angle_gamma   90.00
#
_symmetry.space_group_name_H-M   'P 1'
#
loop_
_entity.id
_entity.type
_entity.pdbx_description
1 polymer ?
#
loop_
_entity_poly.entity_id
_entity_poly.type
_entity_poly.pdbx_seq_one_letter_code
_entity_poly.pdbx_strand_id
1 'polypeptide(L)' 'MEMVISERQGAVAVLTLNNPAQYNALAWQLLRDLNAALDAALEDTDVRAILITGAGKG' A
#
# COMPACT_ATOMS: atom_id res chain seq x y z
N MET A 1 5.84 -0.57 -13.29
CA MET A 1 6.04 0.31 -12.12
C MET A 1 4.99 -0.09 -11.11
N GLU A 2 5.43 -0.47 -9.93
CA GLU A 2 4.55 -0.87 -8.84
C GLU A 2 4.08 0.40 -8.11
N MET A 3 2.77 0.64 -8.11
CA MET A 3 2.18 1.87 -7.57
C MET A 3 1.95 1.80 -6.06
N VAL A 4 2.06 0.62 -5.46
CA VAL A 4 1.93 0.36 -4.02
C VAL A 4 2.99 -0.64 -3.60
N ILE A 5 3.88 -0.25 -2.69
CA ILE A 5 4.89 -1.13 -2.10
C ILE A 5 4.28 -1.77 -0.85
N SER A 6 4.36 -3.10 -0.75
CA SER A 6 3.86 -3.85 0.41
C SER A 6 5.02 -4.44 1.21
N GLU A 7 5.05 -4.15 2.51
CA GLU A 7 6.00 -4.69 3.47
C GLU A 7 5.29 -5.23 4.72
N ARG A 8 5.93 -6.13 5.47
CA ARG A 8 5.41 -6.61 6.76
C ARG A 8 6.37 -6.28 7.89
N GLN A 9 5.86 -5.62 8.92
CA GLN A 9 6.58 -5.30 10.15
C GLN A 9 5.89 -5.97 11.33
N GLY A 10 6.35 -7.16 11.69
CA GLY A 10 5.69 -8.00 12.70
C GLY A 10 4.28 -8.38 12.24
N ALA A 11 3.27 -7.97 13.01
CA ALA A 11 1.86 -8.20 12.71
C ALA A 11 1.21 -7.03 11.91
N VAL A 12 1.99 -6.09 11.39
CA VAL A 12 1.49 -4.93 10.64
C VAL A 12 1.88 -5.04 9.18
N ALA A 13 0.91 -4.99 8.27
CA ALA A 13 1.15 -4.80 6.85
C ALA A 13 1.32 -3.29 6.57
N VAL A 14 2.41 -2.91 5.92
CA VAL A 14 2.74 -1.52 5.59
C VAL A 14 2.60 -1.36 4.07
N LEU A 15 1.60 -0.60 3.65
CA LEU A 15 1.32 -0.29 2.26
C LEU A 15 1.74 1.14 1.95
N THR A 16 2.76 1.30 1.11
CA THR A 16 3.29 2.61 0.72
C THR A 16 2.86 2.97 -0.69
N LEU A 17 2.05 4.02 -0.84
CA LEU A 17 1.68 4.59 -2.14
C LEU A 17 2.94 5.15 -2.81
N ASN A 18 3.30 4.63 -3.98
CA ASN A 18 4.56 4.91 -4.66
C ASN A 18 4.35 5.71 -5.95
N ASN A 19 3.59 6.81 -5.87
CA ASN A 19 3.41 7.74 -6.99
C ASN A 19 3.78 9.18 -6.58
N PRO A 20 5.02 9.42 -6.11
CA PRO A 20 5.44 10.73 -5.59
C PRO A 20 5.40 11.82 -6.66
N ALA A 21 5.59 11.48 -7.95
CA ALA A 21 5.52 12.43 -9.06
C ALA A 21 4.13 13.06 -9.23
N GLN A 22 3.08 12.40 -8.73
CA GLN A 22 1.71 12.91 -8.76
C GLN A 22 1.15 13.08 -7.34
N TYR A 23 2.02 13.31 -6.34
CA TYR A 23 1.61 13.46 -4.93
C TYR A 23 0.73 12.31 -4.42
N ASN A 24 1.01 11.09 -4.87
CA ASN A 24 0.23 9.89 -4.57
C ASN A 24 -1.25 10.00 -4.96
N ALA A 25 -1.56 10.75 -6.04
CA ALA A 25 -2.90 10.83 -6.60
C ALA A 25 -3.49 9.43 -6.81
N LEU A 26 -4.70 9.23 -6.28
CA LEU A 26 -5.45 7.98 -6.31
C LEU A 26 -6.05 7.71 -7.71
N ALA A 27 -5.20 7.68 -8.72
CA ALA A 27 -5.59 7.30 -10.07
C ALA A 27 -6.01 5.82 -10.11
N TRP A 28 -6.79 5.46 -11.14
CA TRP A 28 -7.32 4.11 -11.33
C TRP A 28 -6.32 2.98 -11.11
N GLN A 29 -5.10 3.14 -11.63
CA GLN A 29 -4.06 2.12 -11.50
C GLN A 29 -3.56 1.96 -10.07
N LEU A 30 -3.40 3.06 -9.34
CA LEU A 30 -2.98 3.04 -7.94
C LEU A 30 -4.09 2.46 -7.04
N LEU A 31 -5.35 2.81 -7.30
CA LEU A 31 -6.50 2.20 -6.60
C LEU A 31 -6.59 0.69 -6.84
N ARG A 32 -6.33 0.24 -8.08
CA ARG A 32 -6.29 -1.19 -8.41
C ARG A 32 -5.19 -1.91 -7.65
N ASP A 33 -3.97 -1.37 -7.66
CA ASP A 33 -2.82 -1.96 -6.98
C ASP A 33 -3.01 -1.93 -5.45
N LEU A 34 -3.62 -0.87 -4.91
CA LEU A 34 -3.96 -0.76 -3.49
C LEU A 34 -4.99 -1.81 -3.08
N ASN A 35 -6.05 -2.03 -3.86
CA ASN A 35 -7.02 -3.08 -3.58
C ASN A 35 -6.36 -4.46 -3.55
N ALA A 36 -5.51 -4.77 -4.53
CA ALA A 36 -4.80 -6.04 -4.55
C ALA A 36 -3.89 -6.23 -3.32
N ALA A 37 -3.21 -5.16 -2.88
CA ALA A 37 -2.37 -5.21 -1.69
C ALA A 37 -3.18 -5.34 -0.39
N LEU A 38 -4.37 -4.72 -0.33
CA LEU A 38 -5.30 -4.87 0.79
C LEU A 38 -5.86 -6.29 0.85
N ASP A 39 -6.30 -6.85 -0.28
CA ASP A 39 -6.81 -8.22 -0.35
C ASP A 39 -5.74 -9.22 0.14
N ALA A 40 -4.49 -9.08 -0.31
CA ALA A 40 -3.38 -9.91 0.16
C ALA A 40 -3.12 -9.75 1.66
N ALA A 41 -3.20 -8.53 2.20
CA ALA A 41 -3.04 -8.28 3.64
C ALA A 41 -4.22 -8.81 4.48
N LEU A 42 -5.42 -8.89 3.92
CA LEU A 42 -6.60 -9.46 4.57
C LEU A 42 -6.58 -10.99 4.59
N GLU A 43 -5.97 -11.62 3.58
CA GLU A 43 -5.77 -13.07 3.52
C GLU A 43 -4.65 -13.57 4.44
N ASP A 44 -3.69 -12.71 4.81
CA ASP A 44 -2.61 -13.05 5.73
C ASP A 44 -3.11 -13.06 7.20
N THR A 45 -3.27 -14.25 7.77
CA THR A 45 -3.75 -14.44 9.15
C THR A 45 -2.79 -13.91 10.22
N ASP A 46 -1.52 -13.68 9.88
CA ASP A 46 -0.53 -13.09 10.78
C ASP A 46 -0.61 -11.56 10.81
N VAL A 47 -1.29 -10.95 9.84
CA VAL A 47 -1.56 -9.51 9.80
C VAL A 47 -2.72 -9.17 10.73
N ARG A 48 -2.47 -8.21 11.63
CA ARG A 48 -3.42 -7.73 12.65
C ARG A 48 -3.75 -6.26 12.50
N ALA A 49 -2.97 -5.52 11.71
CA ALA A 49 -3.22 -4.13 11.37
C ALA A 49 -2.61 -3.80 10.00
N ILE A 50 -3.19 -2.80 9.33
CA ILE A 50 -2.71 -2.28 8.05
C ILE A 50 -2.37 -0.79 8.22
N LEU A 51 -1.13 -0.42 7.94
CA LEU A 51 -0.66 0.96 7.86
C LEU A 51 -0.58 1.37 6.39
N ILE A 52 -1.28 2.44 6.03
CA ILE A 52 -1.20 3.04 4.69
C ILE A 52 -0.44 4.35 4.80
N THR A 53 0.60 4.52 3.98
CA THR A 53 1.42 5.74 3.93
C THR A 53 1.76 6.10 2.48
N GLY A 54 2.29 7.31 2.25
CA GLY A 54 2.71 7.77 0.92
C GLY A 54 4.22 7.95 0.83
N ALA A 55 4.83 7.51 -0.26
CA ALA A 55 6.21 7.83 -0.59
C ALA A 55 6.35 9.30 -1.03
N GLY A 56 7.53 9.88 -0.82
CA GLY A 56 7.84 11.26 -1.18
C GLY A 56 7.67 12.23 -0.02
N LYS A 57 7.45 13.52 -0.33
CA LYS A 57 7.28 14.59 0.65
C LYS A 57 5.86 15.12 0.57
N GLY A 58 5.14 15.03 1.68
CA GLY A 58 4.02 15.92 2.00
C GLY A 58 4.55 17.25 2.51
#